data_AF-A0AAE0HG21-F1
#
_entry.id   AF-A0AAE0HG21-F1
#
_cell.length_a   1.000
_cell.length_b   1.000
_cell.length_c   1.000
_cell.angle_alpha   90.00
_cell.angle_beta   90.00
_cell.angle_gamma   90.00
#
_symmetry.space_group_name_H-M   'P 1'
#
loop_
_entity.id
_entity.type
_entity.pdbx_description
1 polymer ?
#
loop_
_entity_poly.entity_id
_entity_poly.type
_entity_poly.pdbx_seq_one_letter_code
_entity_poly.pdbx_strand_id
1 'polypeptide(L)'
;MGSTTLIRGFKVSVATFDAFLAANSVYETYGTPPFYGHHPDKDPISKLLFAKISQYDSDADKNKFRVLIPAIEGGGRSRTAYVAYAWAAVRAHREIKMDEDLPAGVPKGVEELRQEILGYGKDVGDGDKIADEGKLGIYMVVTYDIRGDYGDELDRSEGLY
;
A
#
# COMPACT_ATOMS: atom_id res chain seq x y z
N MET A 1 -9.72 10.13 -12.70
CA MET A 1 -10.16 10.59 -11.36
C MET A 1 -9.07 10.20 -10.37
N GLY A 2 -8.70 11.10 -9.45
CA GLY A 2 -7.68 10.83 -8.43
C GLY A 2 -8.31 10.49 -7.07
N SER A 3 -7.51 9.89 -6.18
CA SER A 3 -7.85 9.63 -4.79
C SER A 3 -6.67 10.05 -3.92
N THR A 4 -7.00 10.60 -2.75
CA THR A 4 -6.03 10.81 -1.69
C THR A 4 -6.25 9.74 -0.64
N THR A 5 -5.23 8.97 -0.30
CA THR A 5 -5.32 7.97 0.77
C THR A 5 -4.37 8.34 1.89
N LEU A 6 -4.91 8.36 3.11
CA LEU A 6 -4.09 8.37 4.31
C LEU A 6 -3.73 6.94 4.66
N ILE A 7 -2.47 6.69 4.93
CA ILE A 7 -1.98 5.35 5.22
C ILE A 7 -1.21 5.34 6.52
N ARG A 8 -1.28 4.22 7.21
CA ARG A 8 -0.32 3.81 8.22
C ARG A 8 0.45 2.62 7.69
N GLY A 9 1.76 2.76 7.65
CA GLY A 9 2.58 1.84 6.87
C GLY A 9 4.04 2.23 6.86
N PHE A 10 4.76 1.73 5.87
CA PHE A 10 6.13 2.15 5.59
C PHE A 10 6.32 2.39 4.09
N LYS A 11 7.28 3.26 3.77
CA LYS A 11 7.71 3.51 2.40
C LYS A 11 8.84 2.56 2.01
N VAL A 12 8.85 2.13 0.76
CA VAL A 12 9.89 1.28 0.16
C VAL A 12 10.16 1.76 -1.26
N SER A 13 11.36 1.56 -1.78
CA SER A 13 11.59 1.82 -3.20
C SER A 13 10.81 0.82 -4.04
N VAL A 14 10.33 1.27 -5.20
CA VAL A 14 9.64 0.39 -6.16
C VAL A 14 10.53 -0.76 -6.58
N ALA A 15 11.83 -0.51 -6.80
CA ALA A 15 12.77 -1.56 -7.20
C ALA A 15 12.92 -2.66 -6.14
N THR A 16 13.09 -2.29 -4.86
CA THR A 16 13.12 -3.26 -3.75
C THR A 16 11.81 -4.03 -3.65
N PHE A 17 10.68 -3.34 -3.80
CA PHE A 17 9.38 -3.98 -3.71
C PHE A 17 9.12 -4.93 -4.89
N ASP A 18 9.46 -4.53 -6.11
CA ASP A 18 9.33 -5.34 -7.32
C ASP A 18 10.21 -6.60 -7.25
N ALA A 19 11.43 -6.50 -6.70
CA ALA A 19 12.28 -7.66 -6.43
C ALA A 19 11.63 -8.64 -5.43
N PHE A 20 11.01 -8.13 -4.36
CA PHE A 20 10.23 -8.94 -3.43
C PHE A 20 9.03 -9.62 -4.12
N LEU A 21 8.29 -8.91 -4.97
CA LEU A 21 7.17 -9.47 -5.71
C LEU A 21 7.61 -10.59 -6.65
N ALA A 22 8.65 -10.35 -7.45
CA ALA A 22 9.19 -11.31 -8.40
C ALA A 22 9.64 -12.60 -7.70
N ALA A 23 10.33 -12.49 -6.56
CA ALA A 23 10.74 -13.63 -5.75
C ALA A 23 9.57 -14.45 -5.20
N ASN A 24 8.40 -13.84 -5.05
CA ASN A 24 7.17 -14.49 -4.60
C ASN A 24 6.20 -14.79 -5.75
N SER A 25 6.68 -14.81 -7.01
CA SER A 25 5.87 -15.12 -8.21
C SER A 25 4.67 -14.18 -8.42
N VAL A 26 4.79 -12.93 -7.99
CA VAL A 26 3.83 -11.86 -8.23
C VAL A 26 4.42 -10.88 -9.24
N TYR A 27 3.60 -10.42 -10.19
CA TYR A 27 4.03 -9.44 -11.19
C TYR A 27 4.47 -8.13 -10.54
N GLU A 28 5.59 -7.60 -11.02
CA GLU A 28 6.15 -6.34 -10.58
C GLU A 28 5.24 -5.16 -10.95
N THR A 29 5.32 -4.09 -10.17
CA THR A 29 4.52 -2.88 -10.35
C THR A 29 5.12 -1.94 -11.37
N TYR A 30 6.45 -1.92 -11.48
CA TYR A 30 7.22 -0.95 -12.24
C TYR A 30 6.78 0.50 -11.97
N GLY A 31 6.40 0.79 -10.72
CA GLY A 31 5.93 2.11 -10.28
C GLY A 31 4.51 2.46 -10.76
N THR A 32 3.75 1.47 -11.24
CA THR A 32 2.34 1.64 -11.62
C THR A 32 1.43 1.25 -10.45
N PRO A 33 0.47 2.10 -10.07
CA PRO A 33 -0.48 1.77 -9.00
C PRO A 33 -1.24 0.46 -9.29
N PRO A 34 -1.42 -0.41 -8.28
CA PRO A 34 -2.28 -1.59 -8.41
C PRO A 34 -3.74 -1.23 -8.73
N PHE A 35 -4.49 -2.17 -9.31
CA PHE A 35 -5.89 -1.97 -9.68
C PHE A 35 -6.76 -1.94 -8.40
N TYR A 36 -7.45 -0.82 -8.17
CA TYR A 36 -8.05 -0.54 -6.88
C TYR A 36 -9.25 -1.43 -6.56
N GLY A 37 -10.14 -1.67 -7.53
CA GLY A 37 -11.32 -2.52 -7.38
C GLY A 37 -11.01 -4.03 -7.29
N HIS A 38 -9.74 -4.41 -7.31
CA HIS A 38 -9.32 -5.79 -7.09
C HIS A 38 -8.95 -6.08 -5.63
N HIS A 39 -8.78 -5.06 -4.80
CA HIS A 39 -8.46 -5.26 -3.39
C HIS A 39 -9.64 -5.84 -2.60
N PRO A 40 -9.41 -6.73 -1.61
CA PRO A 40 -8.20 -7.54 -1.46
C PRO A 40 -8.22 -8.81 -2.35
N ASP A 41 -9.40 -9.29 -2.75
CA ASP A 41 -9.61 -10.67 -3.19
C ASP A 41 -9.21 -10.99 -4.63
N LYS A 42 -8.98 -9.98 -5.47
CA LYS A 42 -8.49 -10.13 -6.84
C LYS A 42 -7.11 -9.51 -7.03
N ASP A 43 -6.54 -8.91 -5.98
CA ASP A 43 -5.21 -8.29 -6.00
C ASP A 43 -4.15 -9.27 -5.47
N PRO A 44 -3.27 -9.81 -6.34
CA PRO A 44 -2.21 -10.72 -5.93
C PRO A 44 -1.26 -10.13 -4.89
N ILE A 45 -1.03 -8.81 -4.93
CA ILE A 45 -0.14 -8.14 -3.98
C ILE A 45 -0.78 -8.15 -2.59
N SER A 46 -2.03 -7.70 -2.47
CA SER A 46 -2.77 -7.74 -1.19
C SER A 46 -2.85 -9.16 -0.62
N LYS A 47 -3.09 -10.18 -1.47
CA LYS A 47 -3.06 -11.59 -1.05
C LYS A 47 -1.71 -12.03 -0.53
N LEU A 48 -0.63 -11.68 -1.21
CA LEU A 48 0.73 -12.01 -0.76
C LEU A 48 1.03 -11.38 0.60
N LEU A 49 0.77 -10.08 0.74
CA LEU A 49 0.99 -9.38 2.01
C LEU A 49 0.18 -10.00 3.15
N PHE A 50 -1.11 -10.26 2.91
CA PHE A 50 -1.96 -10.94 3.88
C PHE A 50 -1.40 -12.32 4.24
N ALA A 51 -1.05 -13.15 3.26
CA ALA A 51 -0.51 -14.48 3.51
C ALA A 51 0.80 -14.48 4.33
N LYS A 52 1.64 -13.44 4.18
CA LYS A 52 2.84 -13.26 5.00
C LYS A 52 2.47 -12.87 6.44
N ILE A 53 1.52 -11.94 6.61
CA ILE A 53 1.07 -11.52 7.94
C ILE A 53 0.33 -12.63 8.69
N SER A 54 -0.49 -13.43 8.01
CA SER A 54 -1.27 -14.52 8.63
C SER A 54 -0.41 -15.60 9.29
N GLN A 55 0.89 -15.66 8.97
CA GLN A 55 1.84 -16.54 9.65
C GLN A 55 2.14 -16.08 11.08
N TYR A 56 1.99 -14.79 11.37
CA TYR A 56 2.24 -14.16 12.66
C TYR A 56 0.97 -13.77 13.40
N ASP A 57 -0.12 -13.52 12.66
CA ASP A 57 -1.42 -13.10 13.18
C ASP A 57 -2.55 -13.80 12.44
N SER A 58 -3.09 -14.88 13.02
CA SER A 58 -4.17 -15.66 12.42
C SER A 58 -5.48 -14.89 12.29
N ASP A 59 -5.66 -13.82 13.08
CA ASP A 59 -6.87 -13.01 13.12
C ASP A 59 -6.71 -11.70 12.31
N ALA A 60 -5.63 -11.58 11.53
CA ALA A 60 -5.38 -10.43 10.70
C ALA A 60 -6.53 -10.19 9.71
N ASP A 61 -6.89 -8.92 9.52
CA ASP A 61 -7.90 -8.52 8.54
C ASP A 61 -7.25 -8.26 7.17
N LYS A 62 -7.58 -9.09 6.19
CA LYS A 62 -7.06 -9.00 4.82
C LYS A 62 -7.31 -7.63 4.15
N ASN A 63 -8.34 -6.89 4.55
CA ASN A 63 -8.68 -5.58 3.98
C ASN A 63 -7.70 -4.47 4.40
N LYS A 64 -6.86 -4.74 5.40
CA LYS A 64 -5.92 -3.74 5.92
C LYS A 64 -4.62 -3.64 5.12
N PHE A 65 -4.25 -4.70 4.40
CA PHE A 65 -2.95 -4.81 3.74
C PHE A 65 -3.05 -4.43 2.27
N ARG A 66 -2.43 -3.31 1.91
CA ARG A 66 -2.51 -2.76 0.55
C ARG A 66 -1.21 -2.08 0.17
N VAL A 67 -0.94 -2.02 -1.13
CA VAL A 67 0.15 -1.19 -1.67
C VAL A 67 -0.43 0.02 -2.38
N LEU A 68 0.13 1.18 -2.06
CA LEU A 68 -0.15 2.42 -2.76
C LEU A 68 1.11 2.93 -3.41
N ILE A 69 1.01 3.27 -4.69
CA ILE A 69 2.07 3.91 -5.45
C ILE A 69 1.53 5.27 -5.89
N PRO A 70 2.19 6.38 -5.56
CA PRO A 70 1.80 7.69 -6.05
C PRO A 70 1.78 7.71 -7.58
N ALA A 71 0.79 8.39 -8.13
CA ALA A 71 0.73 8.74 -9.53
C ALA A 71 0.10 10.11 -9.64
N ILE A 72 0.67 10.99 -10.45
CA ILE A 72 0.13 12.33 -10.74
C ILE A 72 0.07 12.46 -12.26
N GLU A 73 -1.02 13.03 -12.77
CA GLU A 73 -1.19 13.27 -14.20
C GLU A 73 -0.03 14.10 -14.76
N GLY A 74 0.56 13.66 -15.88
CA GLY A 74 1.76 14.27 -16.47
C GLY A 74 3.06 14.03 -15.69
N GLY A 75 3.02 13.32 -14.56
CA GLY A 75 4.19 12.92 -13.80
C GLY A 75 4.86 11.66 -14.33
N GLY A 76 6.16 11.50 -14.03
CA GLY A 76 6.87 10.23 -14.22
C GLY A 76 6.38 9.16 -13.24
N ARG A 77 6.79 7.90 -13.47
CA ARG A 77 6.51 6.80 -12.55
C ARG A 77 7.13 7.07 -11.18
N SER A 78 6.36 6.78 -10.12
CA SER A 78 6.89 6.91 -8.77
C SER A 78 8.00 5.88 -8.54
N ARG A 79 9.03 6.31 -7.80
CA ARG A 79 10.08 5.44 -7.28
C ARG A 79 9.79 4.90 -5.88
N THR A 80 8.70 5.36 -5.27
CA THR A 80 8.29 4.98 -3.92
C THR A 80 6.97 4.21 -3.98
N ALA A 81 6.93 3.07 -3.33
CA ALA A 81 5.73 2.34 -2.98
C ALA A 81 5.51 2.44 -1.47
N TYR A 82 4.25 2.35 -1.04
CA TYR A 82 3.88 2.35 0.35
C TYR A 82 3.10 1.09 0.68
N VAL A 83 3.59 0.35 1.67
CA VAL A 83 2.91 -0.85 2.18
C VAL A 83 2.10 -0.43 3.40
N ALA A 84 0.78 -0.50 3.27
CA ALA A 84 -0.17 -0.12 4.31
C ALA A 84 -0.57 -1.35 5.14
N TYR A 85 -0.78 -1.11 6.44
CA TYR A 85 -1.48 -2.02 7.37
C TYR A 85 -2.71 -1.35 8.02
N ALA A 86 -2.96 -0.08 7.68
CA ALA A 86 -4.20 0.64 7.90
C ALA A 86 -4.28 1.76 6.88
N TRP A 87 -5.47 2.08 6.39
CA TRP A 87 -5.64 3.11 5.37
C TRP A 87 -7.06 3.66 5.38
N ALA A 88 -7.18 4.92 4.96
CA ALA A 88 -8.44 5.62 4.80
C ALA A 88 -8.39 6.44 3.52
N ALA A 89 -9.26 6.10 2.58
CA ALA A 89 -9.44 6.85 1.36
C ALA A 89 -10.25 8.13 1.62
N VAL A 90 -9.88 9.20 0.91
CA VAL A 90 -10.49 10.52 0.96
C VAL A 90 -10.68 11.00 -0.47
N ARG A 91 -11.94 11.23 -0.85
CA ARG A 91 -12.28 11.72 -2.20
C ARG A 91 -12.36 13.24 -2.25
N ALA A 92 -13.19 13.81 -1.39
CA ALA A 92 -13.34 15.26 -1.24
C ALA A 92 -13.13 15.70 0.22
N HIS A 93 -13.79 15.03 1.16
CA HIS A 93 -13.58 15.21 2.59
C HIS A 93 -14.04 13.96 3.35
N ARG A 94 -13.40 13.68 4.49
CA ARG A 94 -13.76 12.57 5.38
C ARG A 94 -13.33 12.89 6.80
N GLU A 95 -14.18 12.58 7.79
CA GLU A 95 -13.77 12.54 9.19
C GLU A 95 -12.96 11.25 9.43
N ILE A 96 -11.74 11.39 9.95
CA ILE A 96 -10.85 10.26 10.22
C ILE A 96 -10.99 9.85 11.68
N LYS A 97 -11.47 8.64 11.91
CA LYS A 97 -11.55 8.06 13.25
C LYS A 97 -10.20 7.42 13.59
N MET A 98 -9.37 8.15 14.33
CA MET A 98 -7.97 7.76 14.54
C MET A 98 -7.78 6.32 15.07
N ASP A 99 -8.64 5.85 15.96
CA ASP A 99 -8.54 4.50 16.54
C ASP A 99 -9.05 3.39 15.62
N GLU A 100 -9.96 3.71 14.68
CA GLU A 100 -10.55 2.75 13.74
C GLU A 100 -9.78 2.75 12.41
N ASP A 101 -9.58 3.93 11.83
CA ASP A 101 -9.05 4.14 10.48
C ASP A 101 -7.51 4.08 10.44
N LEU A 102 -6.83 4.62 11.45
CA LEU A 102 -5.36 4.75 11.50
C LEU A 102 -4.79 4.39 12.89
N PRO A 103 -5.09 3.18 13.40
CA PRO A 103 -4.79 2.77 14.77
C PRO A 103 -3.30 2.92 15.13
N ALA A 104 -3.02 3.36 16.36
CA ALA A 104 -1.66 3.64 16.84
C ALA A 104 -0.71 2.43 16.78
N GLY A 105 -1.22 1.23 17.05
CA GLY A 105 -0.45 0.00 17.14
C GLY A 105 0.01 -0.51 15.78
N VAL A 106 1.26 -0.96 15.70
CA VAL A 106 1.76 -1.75 14.56
C VAL A 106 1.26 -3.18 14.74
N PRO A 107 0.50 -3.76 13.78
CA PRO A 107 0.07 -5.14 13.85
C PRO A 107 1.24 -6.13 13.92
N LYS A 108 1.00 -7.31 14.49
CA LYS A 108 2.00 -8.40 14.52
C LYS A 108 2.36 -8.81 13.08
N GLY A 109 3.61 -9.19 12.86
CA GLY A 109 4.09 -9.61 11.54
C GLY A 109 4.48 -8.45 10.61
N VAL A 110 4.06 -7.21 10.88
CA VAL A 110 4.38 -6.07 10.00
C VAL A 110 5.85 -5.73 10.03
N GLU A 111 6.51 -5.82 11.18
CA GLU A 111 7.96 -5.59 11.27
C GLU A 111 8.74 -6.69 10.55
N GLU A 112 8.32 -7.95 10.69
CA GLU A 112 8.92 -9.09 10.01
C GLU A 112 8.76 -8.98 8.49
N LEU A 113 7.55 -8.65 8.01
CA LEU A 113 7.28 -8.39 6.59
C LEU A 113 8.13 -7.22 6.07
N ARG A 114 8.25 -6.14 6.85
CA ARG A 114 9.06 -4.97 6.50
C ARG A 114 10.53 -5.37 6.32
N GLN A 115 11.10 -6.12 7.26
CA GLN A 115 12.48 -6.60 7.16
C GLN A 115 12.68 -7.57 6.00
N GLU A 116 11.71 -8.45 5.74
CA GLU A 116 11.73 -9.35 4.58
C GLU A 116 11.82 -8.56 3.27
N ILE A 117 10.93 -7.58 3.07
CA ILE A 117 10.92 -6.74 1.87
C ILE A 117 12.25 -5.99 1.73
N LEU A 118 12.74 -5.35 2.80
CA LEU A 118 14.02 -4.62 2.78
C LEU A 118 15.22 -5.53 2.48
N GLY A 119 15.12 -6.82 2.80
CA GLY A 119 16.13 -7.81 2.46
C GLY A 119 16.45 -7.89 0.96
N TYR A 120 15.45 -7.62 0.09
CA TYR A 120 15.59 -7.60 -1.36
C TYR A 120 16.25 -6.34 -1.91
N GLY A 121 16.39 -5.28 -1.09
CA GLY A 121 17.03 -4.02 -1.50
C GLY A 121 18.55 -4.09 -1.64
N LYS A 122 19.17 -5.22 -1.24
CA LYS A 122 20.62 -5.44 -1.35
C LYS A 122 21.10 -5.52 -2.80
N ASP A 123 20.26 -6.05 -3.67
CA ASP A 123 20.55 -6.26 -5.09
C ASP A 123 20.10 -5.07 -5.97
N VAL A 124 19.49 -4.06 -5.35
CA VAL A 124 19.00 -2.86 -6.02
C VAL A 124 20.13 -1.82 -6.12
N GLY A 125 20.31 -1.27 -7.32
CA GLY A 125 21.29 -0.22 -7.57
C GLY A 125 21.01 1.04 -6.75
N ASP A 126 22.08 1.74 -6.33
CA ASP A 126 21.93 2.95 -5.49
C ASP A 126 21.09 4.04 -6.15
N GLY A 127 21.08 4.07 -7.48
CA GLY A 127 20.25 4.99 -8.28
C GLY A 127 18.75 4.79 -8.10
N ASP A 128 18.30 3.62 -7.63
CA ASP A 128 16.89 3.25 -7.48
C ASP A 128 16.38 3.30 -6.04
N LYS A 129 17.29 3.31 -5.05
CA LYS A 129 16.96 3.43 -3.62
C LYS A 129 16.30 4.78 -3.28
N ILE A 130 15.53 4.80 -2.19
CA ILE A 130 14.90 6.01 -1.67
C ILE A 130 15.44 6.37 -0.28
N ALA A 131 15.37 7.64 0.09
CA ALA A 131 15.72 8.08 1.44
C ALA A 131 14.75 7.48 2.48
N ASP A 132 15.30 7.08 3.63
CA ASP A 132 14.61 6.42 4.75
C ASP A 132 13.74 5.21 4.32
N GLU A 133 14.26 4.36 3.43
CA GLU A 133 13.58 3.13 3.05
C GLU A 133 13.23 2.29 4.28
N GLY A 134 11.98 1.84 4.36
CA GLY A 134 11.46 1.11 5.50
C GLY A 134 10.99 1.97 6.68
N LYS A 135 11.01 3.31 6.58
CA LYS A 135 10.51 4.17 7.66
C LYS A 135 9.00 3.96 7.86
N LEU A 136 8.62 3.58 9.08
CA LEU A 136 7.22 3.53 9.51
C LEU A 136 6.68 4.94 9.74
N GLY A 137 5.41 5.16 9.40
CA GLY A 137 4.76 6.45 9.59
C GLY A 137 3.33 6.51 9.09
N ILE A 138 2.78 7.72 9.19
CA ILE A 138 1.54 8.10 8.51
C ILE A 138 1.93 8.85 7.24
N TYR A 139 1.36 8.45 6.11
CA TYR A 139 1.62 9.11 4.83
C TYR A 139 0.31 9.49 4.16
N MET A 140 0.37 10.54 3.34
CA MET A 140 -0.71 10.93 2.44
C MET A 140 -0.25 10.63 1.03
N VAL A 141 -0.96 9.74 0.34
CA VAL A 141 -0.61 9.27 -1.00
C VAL A 141 -1.69 9.69 -1.98
N VAL A 142 -1.29 10.39 -3.03
CA VAL A 142 -2.17 10.78 -4.13
C VAL A 142 -1.96 9.84 -5.30
N THR A 143 -3.04 9.23 -5.78
CA THR A 143 -3.03 8.36 -6.95
C THR A 143 -4.03 8.88 -7.98
N TYR A 144 -3.51 9.43 -9.08
CA TYR A 144 -4.24 9.68 -10.32
C TYR A 144 -4.31 8.40 -11.17
N ASP A 145 -5.24 8.35 -12.11
CA ASP A 145 -5.50 7.18 -12.97
C ASP A 145 -5.76 5.89 -12.19
N ILE A 146 -6.56 6.01 -11.13
CA ILE A 146 -7.10 4.86 -10.41
C ILE A 146 -7.78 3.95 -11.42
N ARG A 147 -7.33 2.71 -11.44
CA ARG A 147 -7.89 1.69 -12.31
C ARG A 147 -8.89 0.85 -11.51
N GLY A 148 -10.14 0.79 -11.99
CA GLY A 148 -11.23 0.09 -11.32
C GLY A 148 -12.21 1.02 -10.61
N ASP A 149 -13.40 0.50 -10.31
CA ASP A 149 -14.43 1.29 -9.62
C ASP A 149 -14.08 1.45 -8.13
N TYR A 150 -14.31 2.66 -7.61
CA TYR A 150 -14.00 3.09 -6.24
C TYR A 150 -15.24 3.58 -5.50
N GLY A 151 -16.39 3.66 -6.19
CA GLY A 151 -17.63 4.24 -5.68
C GLY A 151 -18.20 3.49 -4.48
N ASP A 152 -18.30 2.16 -4.55
CA ASP A 152 -19.03 1.38 -3.53
C ASP A 152 -18.45 1.45 -2.10
N GLU A 153 -17.12 1.60 -1.95
CA GLU A 153 -16.46 1.73 -0.64
C GLU A 153 -16.57 3.14 -0.05
N LEU A 154 -16.59 4.17 -0.91
CA LEU A 154 -16.66 5.57 -0.49
C LEU A 154 -18.09 6.05 -0.29
N ASP A 155 -18.99 5.72 -1.22
CA ASP A 155 -20.39 6.19 -1.23
C ASP A 155 -21.14 5.73 0.02
N ARG A 156 -20.83 4.54 0.54
CA ARG A 156 -21.37 4.03 1.82
C ARG A 156 -20.85 4.76 3.07
N SER A 157 -19.65 5.34 3.00
CA SER A 157 -18.98 5.97 4.16
C SER A 157 -19.14 7.49 4.21
N GLU A 158 -19.34 8.14 3.06
CA GLU A 158 -19.44 9.61 2.94
C GLU A 158 -20.89 10.11 2.76
N GLY A 159 -21.89 9.22 2.72
CA GLY A 159 -23.31 9.60 2.61
C GLY A 159 -23.66 10.27 1.28
N LEU A 160 -22.85 10.02 0.25
CA LEU A 160 -23.03 10.52 -1.11
C LEU A 160 -23.80 9.46 -1.90
N TYR A 161 -25.10 9.71 -2.12
CA TYR A 161 -25.95 8.95 -3.03
C TYR A 161 -26.05 9.63 -4.39
#